data_AF-A0A0X3USI1-F1
#
_entry.id   AF-A0A0X3USI1-F1
#
_cell.length_a   1.000
_cell.length_b   1.000
_cell.length_c   1.000
_cell.angle_alpha   90.00
_cell.angle_beta   90.00
_cell.angle_gamma   90.00
#
_symmetry.space_group_name_H-M   'P 1'
#
loop_
_entity.id
_entity.type
_entity.pdbx_description
1 polymer ?
#
loop_
_entity_poly.entity_id
_entity_poly.type
_entity_poly.pdbx_seq_one_letter_code
_entity_poly.pdbx_strand_id
1 'polypeptide(L)'
;MVMRDGDALDVRPDPDPARAAPRHHGAYHTTAFFLSLQAAALAAWTVYGIVQGDGSLGDFAEGLFNPGASPASQLVGPYEWAFAAAFAATAGLAAAHRRSARSAALFCAFFLLAVSLREAVGFCDAAYRDQYATDPLGGWALATRVLGLVVAVAVLVTMLPAREAGRGPETGPGPGREPGPGCGPRPRERRLSRICGVLLLVLGLARLTWTVRDLATAGMDTARYLRSAVDGSVLGTLNLAASAEFTTLGSILACGVLGVLAVRARHDLRGALLVFASVELYLTVRTVVWLTVTDFFNHSFETPDGALSMATTAYGLAAMTSVVVLAMGRVGGGEDAE
;
A
#
# COMPACT_ATOMS: atom_id res chain seq x y z
N MET A 1 23.89 -7.49 62.38
CA MET A 1 23.42 -6.31 61.63
C MET A 1 23.94 -6.47 60.21
N VAL A 2 23.11 -6.96 59.29
CA VAL A 2 23.53 -7.34 57.93
C VAL A 2 23.01 -6.25 56.99
N MET A 3 23.92 -5.45 56.44
CA MET A 3 23.63 -4.47 55.39
C MET A 3 23.28 -5.23 54.11
N ARG A 4 22.06 -5.00 53.62
CA ARG A 4 21.56 -5.53 52.34
C ARG A 4 21.94 -4.52 51.27
N ASP A 5 23.18 -4.63 50.78
CA ASP A 5 23.65 -3.86 49.64
C ASP A 5 22.99 -4.39 48.35
N GLY A 6 22.50 -3.46 47.52
CA GLY A 6 22.45 -3.67 46.08
C GLY A 6 21.12 -4.11 45.46
N ASP A 7 19.97 -3.57 45.89
CA ASP A 7 18.83 -3.43 44.96
C ASP A 7 19.12 -2.23 44.04
N ALA A 8 20.04 -2.43 43.10
CA ALA A 8 20.15 -1.59 41.93
C ALA A 8 18.86 -1.78 41.14
N LEU A 9 17.90 -0.88 41.37
CA LEU A 9 16.73 -0.67 40.54
C LEU A 9 17.23 -0.57 39.09
N ASP A 10 17.13 -1.65 38.33
CA ASP A 10 17.31 -1.69 36.87
C ASP A 10 16.15 -0.89 36.29
N VAL A 11 16.24 0.44 36.37
CA VAL A 11 15.35 1.39 35.73
C VAL A 11 15.65 1.31 34.25
N ARG A 12 15.21 0.22 33.62
CA ARG A 12 15.14 0.18 32.16
C ARG A 12 14.08 1.20 31.77
N PRO A 13 14.43 2.21 30.96
CA PRO A 13 13.43 3.12 30.42
C PRO A 13 12.33 2.27 29.78
N ASP A 14 11.09 2.54 30.18
CA ASP A 14 9.94 1.81 29.68
C ASP A 14 10.01 1.79 28.15
N PRO A 15 9.84 0.63 27.50
CA PRO A 15 9.99 0.52 26.06
C PRO A 15 8.99 1.44 25.36
N ASP A 16 9.49 2.31 24.48
CA ASP A 16 8.66 3.19 23.64
C ASP A 16 7.53 2.38 22.99
N PRO A 17 6.24 2.66 23.29
CA PRO A 17 5.11 1.85 22.83
C PRO A 17 4.96 1.85 21.30
N ALA A 18 5.65 2.75 20.59
CA ALA A 18 5.67 2.81 19.13
C ALA A 18 6.76 1.91 18.48
N ARG A 19 7.67 1.33 19.26
CA ARG A 19 8.75 0.46 18.77
C ARG A 19 8.40 -1.01 18.90
N ALA A 20 8.92 -1.80 17.96
CA ALA A 20 8.75 -3.23 17.94
C ALA A 20 9.55 -3.91 19.06
N ALA A 21 9.10 -5.09 19.50
CA ALA A 21 9.82 -5.85 20.52
C ALA A 21 11.21 -6.30 20.00
N PRO A 22 12.28 -6.27 20.84
CA PRO A 22 13.65 -6.62 20.41
C PRO A 22 13.80 -7.98 19.73
N ARG A 23 12.99 -8.96 20.15
CA ARG A 23 12.94 -10.31 19.58
C ARG A 23 12.57 -10.35 18.08
N HIS A 24 11.99 -9.28 17.54
CA HIS A 24 11.58 -9.20 16.14
C HIS A 24 12.54 -8.35 15.27
N HIS A 25 13.61 -7.79 15.83
CA HIS A 25 14.54 -6.92 15.06
C HIS A 25 15.07 -7.58 13.78
N GLY A 26 15.39 -8.88 13.83
CA GLY A 26 15.82 -9.63 12.65
C GLY A 26 14.80 -9.57 11.50
N ALA A 27 13.52 -9.83 11.80
CA ALA A 27 12.45 -9.78 10.80
C ALA A 27 12.27 -8.38 10.20
N TYR A 28 12.43 -7.33 11.03
CA TYR A 28 12.33 -5.93 10.62
C TYR A 28 13.50 -5.52 9.71
N HIS A 29 14.73 -5.91 10.04
CA HIS A 29 15.89 -5.69 9.19
C HIS A 29 15.78 -6.42 7.85
N THR A 30 15.38 -7.69 7.86
CA THR A 30 15.16 -8.47 6.63
C THR A 30 14.11 -7.80 5.74
N THR A 31 13.00 -7.36 6.34
CA THR A 31 11.94 -6.65 5.61
C THR A 31 12.42 -5.31 5.05
N ALA A 32 13.17 -4.54 5.85
CA ALA A 32 13.76 -3.28 5.39
C ALA A 32 14.68 -3.49 4.19
N PHE A 33 15.56 -4.49 4.26
CA PHE A 33 16.46 -4.84 3.16
C PHE A 33 15.70 -5.21 1.87
N PHE A 34 14.78 -6.18 1.94
CA PHE A 34 14.05 -6.66 0.76
C PHE A 34 13.15 -5.59 0.13
N LEU A 35 12.45 -4.79 0.94
CA LEU A 35 11.63 -3.70 0.41
C LEU A 35 12.47 -2.56 -0.17
N SER A 36 13.64 -2.26 0.43
CA SER A 36 14.58 -1.28 -0.14
C SER A 36 15.13 -1.76 -1.48
N LEU A 37 15.45 -3.05 -1.59
CA LEU A 37 15.94 -3.66 -2.82
C LEU A 37 14.89 -3.59 -3.94
N GLN A 38 13.62 -3.90 -3.65
CA GLN A 38 12.54 -3.77 -4.62
C GLN A 38 12.31 -2.30 -5.03
N ALA A 39 12.34 -1.37 -4.07
CA ALA A 39 12.20 0.06 -4.33
C ALA A 39 13.34 0.57 -5.24
N ALA A 40 14.58 0.15 -4.97
CA ALA A 40 15.75 0.49 -5.76
C ALA A 40 15.67 -0.09 -7.18
N ALA A 41 15.16 -1.32 -7.34
CA ALA A 41 14.95 -1.92 -8.66
C ALA A 41 13.94 -1.12 -9.49
N LEU A 42 12.80 -0.73 -8.90
CA LEU A 42 11.81 0.11 -9.59
C LEU A 42 12.37 1.51 -9.91
N ALA A 43 13.17 2.09 -9.02
CA ALA A 43 13.87 3.36 -9.27
C ALA A 43 14.88 3.25 -10.42
N ALA A 44 15.59 2.13 -10.54
CA ALA A 44 16.51 1.88 -11.64
C ALA A 44 15.77 1.80 -12.98
N TRP A 45 14.59 1.16 -13.02
CA TRP A 45 13.72 1.17 -14.20
C TRP A 45 13.22 2.57 -14.57
N THR A 46 12.97 3.45 -13.59
CA THR A 46 12.69 4.88 -13.85
C THR A 46 13.83 5.54 -14.58
N VAL A 47 15.03 5.42 -14.01
CA VAL A 47 16.21 6.13 -14.49
C VAL A 47 16.54 5.62 -15.88
N TYR A 48 16.45 4.31 -16.09
CA TYR A 48 16.60 3.71 -17.41
C TYR A 48 15.56 4.24 -18.42
N GLY A 49 14.27 4.28 -18.06
CA GLY A 49 13.22 4.81 -18.93
C GLY A 49 13.41 6.28 -19.29
N ILE A 50 13.88 7.11 -18.35
CA ILE A 50 14.20 8.53 -18.60
C ILE A 50 15.38 8.66 -19.56
N VAL A 51 16.47 7.93 -19.31
CA VAL A 51 17.69 7.97 -20.13
C VAL A 51 17.41 7.45 -21.54
N GLN A 52 16.59 6.41 -21.69
CA GLN A 52 16.25 5.86 -22.99
C GLN A 52 15.29 6.75 -23.79
N GLY A 53 14.40 7.48 -23.12
CA GLY A 53 13.42 8.37 -23.76
C GLY A 53 13.94 9.74 -24.14
N ASP A 54 15.26 9.98 -24.03
CA ASP A 54 15.90 11.30 -24.12
C ASP A 54 15.22 12.37 -23.24
N GLY A 55 14.57 11.94 -22.14
CA GLY A 55 13.79 12.79 -21.26
C GLY A 55 14.64 13.51 -20.23
N SER A 56 14.21 14.69 -19.79
CA SER A 56 14.84 15.39 -18.68
C SER A 56 14.20 15.00 -17.33
N LEU A 57 14.92 15.26 -16.22
CA LEU A 57 14.34 15.15 -14.87
C LEU A 57 13.13 16.06 -14.68
N GLY A 58 13.06 17.18 -15.42
CA GLY A 58 11.92 18.09 -15.43
C GLY A 58 10.68 17.43 -16.03
N ASP A 59 10.84 16.76 -17.17
CA ASP A 59 9.74 16.03 -17.84
C ASP A 59 9.23 14.88 -16.98
N PHE A 60 10.13 14.19 -16.27
CA PHE A 60 9.74 13.18 -15.29
C PHE A 60 8.95 13.80 -14.13
N ALA A 61 9.43 14.90 -13.56
CA ALA A 61 8.76 15.59 -12.46
C ALA A 61 7.37 16.11 -12.87
N GLU A 62 7.23 16.63 -14.09
CA GLU A 62 5.93 17.00 -14.64
C GLU A 62 5.05 15.77 -14.83
N GLY A 63 5.59 14.69 -15.39
CA GLY A 63 4.92 13.41 -15.62
C GLY A 63 4.48 12.68 -14.33
N LEU A 64 5.00 13.05 -13.15
CA LEU A 64 4.49 12.57 -11.87
C LEU A 64 3.08 13.10 -11.58
N PHE A 65 2.73 14.29 -12.05
CA PHE A 65 1.46 14.96 -11.72
C PHE A 65 0.56 15.15 -12.94
N ASN A 66 1.13 15.48 -14.10
CA ASN A 66 0.43 15.71 -15.36
C ASN A 66 0.50 14.45 -16.24
N PRO A 67 -0.59 13.69 -16.39
CA PRO A 67 -0.60 12.53 -17.29
C PRO A 67 -0.58 12.91 -18.78
N GLY A 68 -0.73 14.21 -19.12
CA GLY A 68 -0.62 14.72 -20.48
C GLY A 68 0.78 15.21 -20.87
N ALA A 69 1.71 15.29 -19.91
CA ALA A 69 3.10 15.54 -20.21
C ALA A 69 3.67 14.35 -21.00
N SER A 70 4.47 14.65 -22.03
CA SER A 70 4.94 13.71 -23.06
C SER A 70 5.37 12.35 -22.47
N PRO A 71 4.87 11.24 -23.01
CA PRO A 71 5.08 9.89 -22.50
C PRO A 71 6.43 9.35 -22.97
N ALA A 72 7.53 10.05 -22.69
CA ALA A 72 8.86 9.52 -22.95
C ALA A 72 9.04 8.22 -22.14
N SER A 73 8.79 7.09 -22.80
CA SER A 73 9.09 5.71 -22.40
C SER A 73 8.92 5.40 -20.92
N GLN A 74 7.73 5.65 -20.36
CA GLN A 74 7.42 5.20 -19.01
C GLN A 74 7.27 3.67 -18.98
N LEU A 75 8.39 2.98 -18.78
CA LEU A 75 8.47 1.53 -18.52
C LEU A 75 7.76 1.12 -17.22
N VAL A 76 7.39 2.11 -16.41
CA VAL A 76 6.84 1.96 -15.07
C VAL A 76 5.74 3.01 -14.91
N GLY A 77 4.55 2.56 -14.50
CA GLY A 77 3.35 3.39 -14.43
C GLY A 77 3.24 4.18 -13.11
N PRO A 78 2.19 5.02 -12.99
CA PRO A 78 1.94 5.82 -11.80
C PRO A 78 1.74 4.99 -10.53
N TYR A 79 1.14 3.81 -10.65
CA TYR A 79 0.95 2.90 -9.52
C TYR A 79 2.30 2.40 -9.02
N GLU A 80 3.18 2.00 -9.92
CA GLU A 80 4.50 1.49 -9.58
C GLU A 80 5.38 2.57 -8.94
N TRP A 81 5.26 3.84 -9.34
CA TRP A 81 5.90 4.96 -8.64
C TRP A 81 5.42 5.09 -7.20
N ALA A 82 4.10 5.08 -7.03
CA ALA A 82 3.48 5.21 -5.72
C ALA A 82 3.89 4.03 -4.81
N PHE A 83 3.93 2.81 -5.36
CA PHE A 83 4.37 1.63 -4.64
C PHE A 83 5.87 1.61 -4.37
N ALA A 84 6.72 2.09 -5.27
CA ALA A 84 8.16 2.24 -5.01
C ALA A 84 8.42 3.17 -3.83
N ALA A 85 7.73 4.32 -3.79
CA ALA A 85 7.79 5.25 -2.66
C ALA A 85 7.24 4.60 -1.37
N ALA A 86 6.14 3.84 -1.46
CA ALA A 86 5.59 3.11 -0.32
C ALA A 86 6.54 2.03 0.20
N PHE A 87 7.24 1.31 -0.67
CA PHE A 87 8.26 0.31 -0.28
C PHE A 87 9.42 0.97 0.43
N ALA A 88 9.95 2.08 -0.11
CA ALA A 88 11.03 2.84 0.52
C ALA A 88 10.62 3.40 1.91
N ALA A 89 9.43 3.99 2.01
CA ALA A 89 8.91 4.51 3.28
C ALA A 89 8.69 3.39 4.30
N THR A 90 8.12 2.27 3.86
CA THR A 90 7.91 1.09 4.72
C THR A 90 9.24 0.47 5.17
N ALA A 91 10.24 0.43 4.28
CA ALA A 91 11.58 -0.03 4.62
C ALA A 91 12.25 0.88 5.66
N GLY A 92 12.10 2.20 5.52
CA GLY A 92 12.58 3.17 6.52
C GLY A 92 11.90 2.99 7.88
N LEU A 93 10.58 2.79 7.90
CA LEU A 93 9.84 2.46 9.12
C LEU A 93 10.29 1.14 9.74
N ALA A 94 10.58 0.13 8.91
CA ALA A 94 11.07 -1.17 9.35
C ALA A 94 12.49 -1.07 9.93
N ALA A 95 13.39 -0.33 9.28
CA ALA A 95 14.74 -0.06 9.78
C ALA A 95 14.73 0.73 11.09
N ALA A 96 13.75 1.62 11.26
CA ALA A 96 13.49 2.34 12.51
C ALA A 96 12.70 1.51 13.54
N HIS A 97 12.43 0.23 13.26
CA HIS A 97 11.73 -0.70 14.15
C HIS A 97 10.35 -0.18 14.61
N ARG A 98 9.62 0.53 13.74
CA ARG A 98 8.30 1.09 14.06
C ARG A 98 7.22 0.01 13.95
N ARG A 99 6.33 -0.08 14.94
CA ARG A 99 5.24 -1.07 14.97
C ARG A 99 4.34 -1.02 13.72
N SER A 100 4.09 0.19 13.20
CA SER A 100 3.32 0.42 11.96
C SER A 100 3.96 -0.21 10.72
N ALA A 101 5.27 -0.44 10.71
CA ALA A 101 5.96 -1.03 9.56
C ALA A 101 5.45 -2.44 9.26
N ARG A 102 4.95 -3.19 10.25
CA ARG A 102 4.48 -4.56 10.05
C ARG A 102 3.25 -4.63 9.14
N SER A 103 2.19 -3.87 9.45
CA SER A 103 0.99 -3.92 8.62
C SER A 103 1.21 -3.28 7.25
N ALA A 104 2.03 -2.22 7.18
CA ALA A 104 2.50 -1.65 5.92
C ALA A 104 3.25 -2.69 5.07
N ALA A 105 4.22 -3.39 5.65
CA ALA A 105 5.02 -4.40 4.95
C ALA A 105 4.18 -5.60 4.49
N LEU A 106 3.26 -6.09 5.31
CA LEU A 106 2.34 -7.14 4.93
C LEU A 106 1.46 -6.72 3.75
N PHE A 107 0.93 -5.49 3.76
CA PHE A 107 0.16 -4.96 2.64
C PHE A 107 1.00 -4.90 1.35
N CYS A 108 2.21 -4.33 1.43
CA CYS A 108 3.17 -4.30 0.33
C CYS A 108 3.50 -5.70 -0.21
N ALA A 109 3.71 -6.68 0.67
CA ALA A 109 4.03 -8.04 0.29
C ALA A 109 2.86 -8.76 -0.37
N PHE A 110 1.63 -8.58 0.13
CA PHE A 110 0.44 -9.12 -0.53
C PHE A 110 0.21 -8.50 -1.91
N PHE A 111 0.47 -7.21 -2.07
CA PHE A 111 0.41 -6.54 -3.37
C PHE A 111 1.44 -7.12 -4.35
N LEU A 112 2.72 -7.22 -3.93
CA LEU A 112 3.77 -7.84 -4.75
C LEU A 112 3.46 -9.30 -5.10
N LEU A 113 2.88 -10.06 -4.17
CA LEU A 113 2.44 -11.42 -4.43
C LEU A 113 1.32 -11.46 -5.48
N ALA A 114 0.33 -10.56 -5.39
CA ALA A 114 -0.76 -10.47 -6.36
C ALA A 114 -0.23 -10.13 -7.77
N VAL A 115 0.71 -9.19 -7.88
CA VAL A 115 1.39 -8.88 -9.15
C VAL A 115 2.14 -10.11 -9.66
N SER A 116 2.91 -10.78 -8.80
CA SER A 116 3.71 -11.96 -9.18
C SER A 116 2.84 -13.13 -9.63
N LEU A 117 1.70 -13.36 -8.98
CA LEU A 117 0.73 -14.40 -9.36
C LEU A 117 0.10 -14.09 -10.71
N ARG A 118 -0.26 -12.82 -10.95
CA ARG A 118 -0.75 -12.37 -12.26
C ARG A 118 0.27 -12.65 -13.37
N GLU A 119 1.53 -12.33 -13.13
CA GLU A 119 2.59 -12.64 -14.08
C GLU A 119 2.77 -14.14 -14.29
N ALA A 120 2.73 -14.93 -13.21
CA ALA A 120 2.83 -16.38 -13.29
C ALA A 120 1.72 -17.01 -14.16
N VAL A 121 0.50 -16.45 -14.11
CA VAL A 121 -0.59 -16.84 -15.02
C VAL A 121 -0.24 -16.48 -16.47
N GLY A 122 0.29 -15.27 -16.71
CA GLY A 122 0.76 -14.87 -18.04
C GLY A 122 1.87 -15.77 -18.58
N PHE A 123 2.78 -16.23 -17.72
CA PHE A 123 3.85 -17.18 -18.06
C PHE A 123 3.35 -18.54 -18.56
N CYS A 124 2.07 -18.88 -18.36
CA CYS A 124 1.49 -20.09 -18.97
C CYS A 124 1.26 -19.92 -20.48
N ASP A 125 1.23 -18.70 -21.01
CA ASP A 125 1.11 -18.42 -22.44
C ASP A 125 2.48 -18.52 -23.14
N ALA A 126 2.55 -19.26 -24.25
CA ALA A 126 3.79 -19.48 -24.98
C ALA A 126 4.28 -18.22 -25.70
N ALA A 127 3.37 -17.42 -26.29
CA ALA A 127 3.74 -16.18 -26.96
C ALA A 127 4.26 -15.15 -25.95
N TYR A 128 3.66 -15.09 -24.76
CA TYR A 128 4.13 -14.21 -23.69
C TYR A 128 5.52 -14.60 -23.18
N ARG A 129 5.78 -15.91 -23.02
CA ARG A 129 7.13 -16.40 -22.67
C ARG A 129 8.17 -16.08 -23.73
N ASP A 130 7.81 -16.18 -25.00
CA ASP A 130 8.72 -15.90 -26.11
C ASP A 130 9.17 -14.43 -26.10
N GLN A 131 8.30 -13.50 -25.72
CA GLN A 131 8.66 -12.09 -25.57
C GLN A 131 9.85 -11.88 -24.64
N TYR A 132 9.91 -12.59 -23.51
CA TYR A 132 11.03 -12.51 -22.56
C TYR A 132 12.37 -12.97 -23.16
N ALA A 133 12.34 -13.83 -24.17
CA ALA A 133 13.53 -14.30 -24.88
C ALA A 133 13.94 -13.37 -26.02
N THR A 134 12.96 -12.73 -26.68
CA THR A 134 13.20 -11.89 -27.87
C THR A 134 13.48 -10.43 -27.54
N ASP A 135 12.94 -9.91 -26.44
CA ASP A 135 13.11 -8.52 -26.03
C ASP A 135 14.48 -8.32 -25.35
N PRO A 136 15.26 -7.29 -25.72
CA PRO A 136 16.58 -7.03 -25.12
C PRO A 136 16.52 -6.79 -23.60
N LEU A 137 15.38 -6.34 -23.08
CA LEU A 137 15.15 -6.11 -21.65
C LEU A 137 14.40 -7.25 -20.98
N GLY A 138 13.98 -8.28 -21.73
CA GLY A 138 13.22 -9.42 -21.22
C GLY A 138 13.89 -10.08 -20.01
N GLY A 139 15.19 -10.36 -20.08
CA GLY A 139 15.94 -10.94 -18.95
C GLY A 139 15.91 -10.08 -17.68
N TRP A 140 16.03 -8.76 -17.82
CA TRP A 140 15.95 -7.82 -16.68
C TRP A 140 14.53 -7.70 -16.13
N ALA A 141 13.53 -7.66 -17.01
CA ALA A 141 12.13 -7.64 -16.63
C ALA A 141 11.78 -8.90 -15.82
N LEU A 142 12.18 -10.08 -16.30
CA LEU A 142 12.01 -11.35 -15.61
C LEU A 142 12.69 -11.35 -14.23
N ALA A 143 13.96 -10.92 -14.17
CA ALA A 143 14.69 -10.81 -12.91
C ALA A 143 13.96 -9.91 -11.89
N THR A 144 13.36 -8.81 -12.36
CA THR A 144 12.58 -7.88 -11.52
C THR A 144 11.28 -8.53 -11.02
N ARG A 145 10.59 -9.32 -11.85
CA ARG A 145 9.39 -10.07 -11.42
C ARG A 145 9.74 -11.15 -10.40
N VAL A 146 10.83 -11.89 -10.63
CA VAL A 146 11.34 -12.90 -9.68
C VAL A 146 11.76 -12.25 -8.37
N LEU A 147 12.44 -11.10 -8.42
CA LEU A 147 12.79 -10.32 -7.23
C LEU A 147 11.53 -9.93 -6.44
N GLY A 148 10.49 -9.41 -7.11
CA GLY A 148 9.22 -9.07 -6.49
C GLY A 148 8.58 -10.25 -5.75
N LEU A 149 8.60 -11.45 -6.35
CA LEU A 149 8.11 -12.67 -5.73
C LEU A 149 8.94 -13.08 -4.50
N VAL A 150 10.27 -13.05 -4.62
CA VAL A 150 11.18 -13.38 -3.50
C VAL A 150 10.97 -12.42 -2.34
N VAL A 151 10.87 -11.12 -2.63
CA VAL A 151 10.58 -10.07 -1.63
C VAL A 151 9.24 -10.33 -0.96
N ALA A 152 8.19 -10.60 -1.73
CA ALA A 152 6.86 -10.89 -1.19
C ALA A 152 6.88 -12.08 -0.23
N VAL A 153 7.45 -13.21 -0.66
CA VAL A 153 7.53 -14.44 0.15
C VAL A 153 8.39 -14.21 1.39
N ALA A 154 9.56 -13.59 1.26
CA ALA A 154 10.44 -13.31 2.39
C ALA A 154 9.75 -12.44 3.44
N VAL A 155 9.12 -11.33 3.02
CA VAL A 155 8.42 -10.42 3.93
C VAL A 155 7.23 -11.10 4.60
N LEU A 156 6.44 -11.90 3.87
CA LEU A 156 5.32 -12.65 4.46
C LEU A 156 5.82 -13.66 5.50
N VAL A 157 6.85 -14.45 5.16
CA VAL A 157 7.44 -15.45 6.07
C VAL A 157 8.02 -14.80 7.33
N THR A 158 8.63 -13.62 7.22
CA THR A 158 9.21 -12.94 8.40
C THR A 158 8.18 -12.16 9.21
N MET A 159 7.20 -11.49 8.58
CA MET A 159 6.28 -10.58 9.27
C MET A 159 4.98 -11.23 9.75
N LEU A 160 4.54 -12.34 9.16
CA LEU A 160 3.37 -13.07 9.66
C LEU A 160 3.61 -13.61 11.09
N PRO A 161 4.74 -14.29 11.39
CA PRO A 161 5.05 -14.79 12.74
C PRO A 161 5.44 -13.69 13.72
N ALA A 162 5.93 -12.53 13.24
CA ALA A 162 6.24 -11.35 14.05
C ALA A 162 4.98 -10.65 14.59
N ARG A 163 3.90 -11.41 14.84
CA ARG A 163 2.70 -10.92 15.51
C ARG A 163 3.07 -10.59 16.93
N GLU A 164 3.15 -9.30 17.19
CA GLU A 164 3.08 -8.77 18.53
C GLU A 164 1.67 -9.06 19.04
N ALA A 165 1.49 -10.27 19.59
CA ALA A 165 0.35 -10.58 20.42
C ALA A 165 0.25 -9.44 21.43
N GLY A 166 -0.83 -8.66 21.36
CA GLY A 166 -1.23 -7.87 22.52
C GLY A 166 -1.28 -8.87 23.65
N ARG A 167 -0.38 -8.73 24.63
CA ARG A 167 -0.13 -9.66 25.73
C ARG A 167 -1.45 -10.33 26.14
N GLY A 168 -1.69 -11.53 25.60
CA GLY A 168 -2.57 -12.49 26.24
C GLY A 168 -1.87 -12.91 27.52
N PRO A 169 -2.63 -13.22 28.58
CA PRO A 169 -2.11 -13.34 29.92
C PRO A 169 -1.02 -14.40 29.92
N GLU A 170 0.24 -13.99 30.06
CA GLU A 170 1.25 -14.90 30.53
C GLU A 170 0.86 -15.23 31.97
N THR A 171 0.07 -16.29 32.06
CA THR A 171 0.00 -17.24 33.15
C THR A 171 1.39 -17.49 33.73
N GLY A 172 1.79 -16.63 34.66
CA GLY A 172 2.51 -17.03 35.86
C GLY A 172 1.55 -16.79 37.03
N PRO A 173 1.26 -17.77 37.88
CA PRO A 173 0.47 -17.56 39.09
C PRO A 173 1.33 -16.82 40.11
N GLY A 174 1.52 -15.52 39.89
CA GLY A 174 2.05 -14.60 40.88
C GLY A 174 0.88 -14.01 41.68
N PRO A 175 0.75 -14.28 42.98
CA PRO A 175 -0.30 -13.68 43.79
C PRO A 175 -0.02 -12.18 43.93
N GLY A 176 -0.87 -11.33 43.35
CA GLY A 176 -0.93 -9.90 43.72
C GLY A 176 -0.79 -8.86 42.60
N ARG A 177 -0.82 -9.21 41.31
CA ARG A 177 -0.84 -8.18 40.25
C ARG A 177 -2.25 -8.04 39.67
N GLU A 178 -3.00 -7.06 40.17
CA GLU A 178 -4.29 -6.66 39.60
C GLU A 178 -4.15 -6.35 38.10
N PRO A 179 -5.06 -6.81 37.25
CA PRO A 179 -5.07 -6.47 35.83
C PRO A 179 -5.37 -4.97 35.69
N GLY A 180 -4.33 -4.16 35.50
CA GLY A 180 -4.46 -2.72 35.29
C GLY A 180 -5.38 -2.40 34.09
N PRO A 181 -6.20 -1.33 34.15
CA PRO A 181 -7.30 -1.04 33.22
C PRO A 181 -6.88 -0.58 31.79
N GLY A 182 -5.66 -0.86 31.31
CA GLY A 182 -5.06 -0.16 30.16
C GLY A 182 -4.71 -0.97 28.91
N CYS A 183 -4.87 -2.29 28.87
CA CYS A 183 -4.25 -3.14 27.82
C CYS A 183 -5.10 -3.36 26.54
N GLY A 184 -6.11 -2.54 26.27
CA GLY A 184 -6.90 -2.58 25.04
C GLY A 184 -6.68 -1.33 24.17
N PRO A 185 -6.82 -1.41 22.82
CA PRO A 185 -6.80 -0.22 21.98
C PRO A 185 -7.84 0.77 22.49
N ARG A 186 -7.41 2.02 22.69
CA ARG A 186 -8.22 3.04 23.35
C ARG A 186 -9.56 3.19 22.61
N PRO A 187 -10.69 3.47 23.28
CA PRO A 187 -11.99 3.64 22.63
C PRO A 187 -11.94 4.61 21.43
N ARG A 188 -11.10 5.65 21.53
CA ARG A 188 -10.80 6.61 20.47
C ARG A 188 -10.14 5.96 19.23
N GLU A 189 -9.12 5.13 19.41
CA GLU A 189 -8.43 4.44 18.30
C GLU A 189 -9.38 3.49 17.55
N ARG A 190 -10.24 2.78 18.29
CA ARG A 190 -11.28 1.94 17.68
C ARG A 190 -12.27 2.77 16.87
N ARG A 191 -12.68 3.93 17.38
CA ARG A 191 -13.58 4.85 16.67
C ARG A 191 -12.94 5.39 15.40
N LEU A 192 -11.69 5.84 15.48
CA LEU A 192 -10.95 6.35 14.32
C LEU A 192 -10.74 5.25 13.26
N SER A 193 -10.35 4.05 13.67
CA SER A 193 -10.22 2.90 12.77
C SER A 193 -11.54 2.56 12.08
N ARG A 194 -12.67 2.59 12.81
CA ARG A 194 -14.00 2.39 12.21
C ARG A 194 -14.36 3.47 11.19
N ILE A 195 -14.07 4.74 11.48
CA ILE A 195 -14.32 5.84 10.54
C ILE A 195 -13.52 5.61 9.25
N CYS A 196 -12.21 5.33 9.36
CA CYS A 196 -11.39 4.98 8.20
C CYS A 196 -11.98 3.78 7.44
N GLY A 197 -12.44 2.77 8.17
CA GLY A 197 -13.07 1.58 7.57
C GLY A 197 -14.34 1.91 6.78
N VAL A 198 -15.24 2.72 7.33
CA VAL A 198 -16.46 3.16 6.63
C VAL A 198 -16.12 3.97 5.39
N LEU A 199 -15.17 4.90 5.48
CA LEU A 199 -14.73 5.71 4.34
C LEU A 199 -14.21 4.83 3.19
N LEU A 200 -13.37 3.83 3.50
CA LEU A 200 -12.85 2.89 2.50
C LEU A 200 -13.95 2.01 1.91
N LEU A 201 -14.90 1.54 2.70
CA LEU A 201 -16.00 0.71 2.22
C LEU A 201 -16.92 1.48 1.26
N VAL A 202 -17.27 2.72 1.60
CA VAL A 202 -18.10 3.56 0.73
C VAL A 202 -17.36 3.86 -0.58
N LEU A 203 -16.07 4.19 -0.52
CA LEU A 203 -15.27 4.40 -1.73
C LEU A 203 -15.18 3.13 -2.59
N GLY A 204 -14.93 1.98 -1.96
CA GLY A 204 -14.85 0.68 -2.65
C GLY A 204 -16.18 0.32 -3.33
N LEU A 205 -17.31 0.57 -2.68
CA LEU A 205 -18.64 0.37 -3.25
C LEU A 205 -18.91 1.32 -4.42
N ALA A 206 -18.53 2.60 -4.30
CA ALA A 206 -18.68 3.56 -5.38
C ALA A 206 -17.86 3.13 -6.61
N ARG A 207 -16.58 2.75 -6.41
CA ARG A 207 -15.72 2.23 -7.49
C ARG A 207 -16.27 0.96 -8.10
N LEU A 208 -16.72 0.00 -7.29
CA LEU A 208 -17.33 -1.22 -7.79
C LEU A 208 -18.58 -0.93 -8.63
N THR A 209 -19.42 0.01 -8.19
CA THR A 209 -20.62 0.41 -8.92
C THR A 209 -20.27 1.00 -10.28
N TRP A 210 -19.26 1.87 -10.34
CA TRP A 210 -18.74 2.40 -11.60
C TRP A 210 -18.20 1.29 -12.50
N THR A 211 -17.34 0.41 -11.98
CA THR A 211 -16.80 -0.71 -12.77
C THR A 211 -17.90 -1.63 -13.30
N VAL A 212 -18.90 -1.97 -12.49
CA VAL A 212 -20.04 -2.80 -12.93
C VAL A 212 -20.87 -2.08 -13.99
N ARG A 213 -21.13 -0.78 -13.81
CA ARG A 213 -21.84 0.03 -14.80
C ARG A 213 -21.08 0.08 -16.11
N ASP A 214 -19.79 0.38 -16.07
CA ASP A 214 -18.93 0.45 -17.25
C ASP A 214 -18.98 -0.90 -17.99
N LEU A 215 -18.81 -2.01 -17.27
CA LEU A 215 -18.89 -3.36 -17.85
C LEU A 215 -20.28 -3.72 -18.41
N ALA A 216 -21.35 -3.10 -17.89
CA ALA A 216 -22.71 -3.30 -18.37
C ALA A 216 -23.07 -2.43 -19.58
N THR A 217 -22.28 -1.38 -19.88
CA THR A 217 -22.49 -0.57 -21.09
C THR A 217 -22.11 -1.37 -22.34
N ALA A 218 -22.96 -1.31 -23.37
CA ALA A 218 -22.77 -2.08 -24.59
C ALA A 218 -21.45 -1.68 -25.28
N GLY A 219 -20.48 -2.60 -25.33
CA GLY A 219 -19.19 -2.38 -26.01
C GLY A 219 -17.97 -2.90 -25.26
N MET A 220 -18.05 -3.18 -23.96
CA MET A 220 -16.95 -3.79 -23.22
C MET A 220 -17.07 -5.30 -23.09
N ASP A 221 -16.01 -6.00 -23.50
CA ASP A 221 -15.86 -7.44 -23.33
C ASP A 221 -15.47 -7.75 -21.87
N THR A 222 -16.46 -8.09 -21.05
CA THR A 222 -16.28 -8.43 -19.62
C THR A 222 -15.28 -9.56 -19.43
N ALA A 223 -15.27 -10.56 -20.33
CA ALA A 223 -14.34 -11.68 -20.23
C ALA A 223 -12.90 -11.20 -20.47
N ARG A 224 -12.69 -10.32 -21.44
CA ARG A 224 -11.39 -9.69 -21.67
C ARG A 224 -10.97 -8.79 -20.51
N TYR A 225 -11.88 -8.03 -19.92
CA TYR A 225 -11.58 -7.18 -18.75
C TYR A 225 -11.09 -8.02 -17.55
N LEU A 226 -11.85 -9.06 -17.18
CA LEU A 226 -11.48 -9.95 -16.09
C LEU A 226 -10.20 -10.72 -16.39
N ARG A 227 -10.01 -11.14 -17.65
CA ARG A 227 -8.77 -11.77 -18.08
C ARG A 227 -7.60 -10.80 -17.95
N SER A 228 -7.72 -9.57 -18.42
CA SER A 228 -6.66 -8.54 -18.29
C SER A 228 -6.27 -8.31 -16.83
N ALA A 229 -7.23 -8.37 -15.90
CA ALA A 229 -6.92 -8.23 -14.49
C ALA A 229 -6.10 -9.39 -13.90
N VAL A 230 -6.26 -10.63 -14.40
CA VAL A 230 -5.65 -11.83 -13.79
C VAL A 230 -4.46 -12.36 -14.60
N ASP A 231 -4.43 -12.09 -15.90
CA ASP A 231 -3.49 -12.63 -16.87
C ASP A 231 -2.57 -11.51 -17.38
N GLY A 232 -1.29 -11.59 -17.02
CA GLY A 232 -0.26 -10.64 -17.49
C GLY A 232 -0.07 -10.63 -19.01
N SER A 233 -0.40 -11.74 -19.70
CA SER A 233 -0.14 -11.88 -21.14
C SER A 233 -1.02 -10.99 -22.02
N VAL A 234 -2.18 -10.54 -21.51
CA VAL A 234 -3.19 -9.80 -22.29
C VAL A 234 -2.67 -8.45 -22.79
N LEU A 235 -1.74 -7.82 -22.06
CA LEU A 235 -1.12 -6.57 -22.48
C LEU A 235 -0.20 -6.73 -23.70
N GLY A 236 0.21 -7.96 -24.03
CA GLY A 236 1.04 -8.30 -25.19
C GLY A 236 2.41 -7.61 -25.23
N THR A 237 2.82 -6.97 -24.13
CA THR A 237 4.05 -6.18 -24.00
C THR A 237 4.72 -6.44 -22.67
N LEU A 238 6.06 -6.37 -22.64
CA LEU A 238 6.89 -6.53 -21.45
C LEU A 238 6.92 -5.27 -20.56
N ASN A 239 5.75 -4.68 -20.33
CA ASN A 239 5.66 -3.52 -19.46
C ASN A 239 5.71 -3.96 -17.99
N LEU A 240 6.42 -3.22 -17.15
CA LEU A 240 6.37 -3.43 -15.69
C LEU A 240 5.11 -2.82 -15.08
N ALA A 241 4.49 -1.88 -15.79
CA ALA A 241 3.23 -1.29 -15.39
C ALA A 241 2.10 -2.33 -15.39
N ALA A 242 1.39 -2.43 -14.28
CA ALA A 242 0.19 -3.23 -14.19
C ALA A 242 -0.95 -2.59 -15.01
N SER A 243 -1.75 -3.42 -15.67
CA SER A 243 -2.92 -2.93 -16.41
C SER A 243 -3.91 -2.19 -15.49
N ALA A 244 -4.69 -1.28 -16.09
CA ALA A 244 -5.70 -0.52 -15.38
C ALA A 244 -6.75 -1.42 -14.71
N GLU A 245 -7.13 -2.54 -15.35
CA GLU A 245 -8.14 -3.46 -14.81
C GLU A 245 -7.69 -4.12 -13.50
N PHE A 246 -6.41 -4.53 -13.42
CA PHE A 246 -5.85 -5.08 -12.21
C PHE A 246 -5.75 -4.05 -11.09
N THR A 247 -5.33 -2.83 -11.40
CA THR A 247 -5.19 -1.78 -10.39
C THR A 247 -6.55 -1.31 -9.89
N THR A 248 -7.57 -1.21 -10.77
CA THR A 248 -8.96 -0.92 -10.39
C THR A 248 -9.52 -2.01 -9.49
N LEU A 249 -9.50 -3.28 -9.91
CA LEU A 249 -10.03 -4.38 -9.09
C LEU A 249 -9.23 -4.57 -7.80
N GLY A 250 -7.90 -4.42 -7.86
CA GLY A 250 -7.01 -4.43 -6.71
C GLY A 250 -7.38 -3.35 -5.69
N SER A 251 -7.68 -2.13 -6.15
CA SER A 251 -8.11 -1.03 -5.28
C SER A 251 -9.47 -1.31 -4.63
N ILE A 252 -10.44 -1.87 -5.36
CA ILE A 252 -11.76 -2.26 -4.84
C ILE A 252 -11.60 -3.32 -3.75
N LEU A 253 -10.78 -4.35 -4.03
CA LEU A 253 -10.50 -5.42 -3.07
C LEU A 253 -9.76 -4.89 -1.85
N ALA A 254 -8.76 -4.02 -2.02
CA ALA A 254 -8.03 -3.40 -0.92
C ALA A 254 -8.95 -2.53 -0.05
N CYS A 255 -9.80 -1.69 -0.65
CA CYS A 255 -10.85 -0.93 0.04
C CYS A 255 -11.77 -1.84 0.86
N GLY A 256 -12.24 -2.94 0.25
CA GLY A 256 -13.11 -3.91 0.92
C GLY A 256 -12.42 -4.60 2.09
N VAL A 257 -11.24 -5.18 1.88
CA VAL A 257 -10.49 -5.93 2.90
C VAL A 257 -10.04 -5.02 4.04
N LEU A 258 -9.36 -3.92 3.73
CA LEU A 258 -8.90 -2.97 4.76
C LEU A 258 -10.08 -2.29 5.45
N GLY A 259 -11.14 -1.98 4.71
CA GLY A 259 -12.38 -1.41 5.23
C GLY A 259 -13.05 -2.33 6.26
N VAL A 260 -13.28 -3.61 5.91
CA VAL A 260 -13.85 -4.60 6.82
C VAL A 260 -12.95 -4.84 8.04
N LEU A 261 -11.64 -4.95 7.84
CA LEU A 261 -10.69 -5.15 8.94
C LEU A 261 -10.68 -3.97 9.91
N ALA A 262 -10.75 -2.74 9.38
CA ALA A 262 -10.77 -1.50 10.17
C ALA A 262 -12.11 -1.30 10.91
N VAL A 263 -13.26 -1.59 10.28
CA VAL A 263 -14.57 -1.58 10.96
C VAL A 263 -14.62 -2.60 12.10
N ARG A 264 -14.05 -3.78 11.89
CA ARG A 264 -13.95 -4.82 12.93
C ARG A 264 -12.95 -4.47 14.04
N ALA A 265 -12.26 -3.33 13.96
CA ALA A 265 -11.23 -2.89 14.89
C ALA A 265 -10.17 -3.99 15.16
N ARG A 266 -9.88 -4.81 14.13
CA ARG A 266 -8.84 -5.84 14.24
C ARG A 266 -7.46 -5.18 14.23
N HIS A 267 -6.52 -5.81 14.92
CA HIS A 267 -5.20 -5.29 15.30
C HIS A 267 -4.49 -4.38 14.28
N ASP A 268 -3.87 -3.31 14.77
CA ASP A 268 -2.74 -2.55 14.20
C ASP A 268 -2.66 -2.41 12.66
N LEU A 269 -3.78 -2.05 12.02
CA LEU A 269 -3.88 -1.82 10.57
C LEU A 269 -3.31 -0.47 10.11
N ARG A 270 -2.81 0.34 11.04
CA ARG A 270 -2.42 1.74 10.81
C ARG A 270 -1.43 1.89 9.66
N GLY A 271 -0.42 1.03 9.58
CA GLY A 271 0.58 1.06 8.50
C GLY A 271 -0.03 0.74 7.14
N ALA A 272 -0.84 -0.32 7.04
CA ALA A 272 -1.52 -0.69 5.80
C ALA A 272 -2.47 0.42 5.32
N LEU A 273 -3.24 1.01 6.23
CA LEU A 273 -4.14 2.13 5.92
C LEU A 273 -3.37 3.35 5.42
N LEU A 274 -2.24 3.70 6.05
CA LEU A 274 -1.40 4.80 5.60
C LEU A 274 -0.84 4.56 4.22
N VAL A 275 -0.25 3.39 3.96
CA VAL A 275 0.32 3.06 2.65
C VAL A 275 -0.75 3.11 1.56
N PHE A 276 -1.85 2.39 1.75
CA PHE A 276 -2.93 2.34 0.76
C PHE A 276 -3.54 3.72 0.52
N ALA A 277 -3.86 4.46 1.58
CA ALA A 277 -4.46 5.78 1.42
C ALA A 277 -3.51 6.80 0.79
N SER A 278 -2.20 6.68 1.01
CA SER A 278 -1.21 7.57 0.39
C SER A 278 -1.08 7.30 -1.11
N VAL A 279 -1.04 6.02 -1.50
CA VAL A 279 -1.03 5.60 -2.91
C VAL A 279 -2.30 6.07 -3.62
N GLU A 280 -3.46 5.80 -3.03
CA GLU A 280 -4.76 6.21 -3.60
C GLU A 280 -4.93 7.73 -3.65
N LEU A 281 -4.44 8.46 -2.65
CA LEU A 281 -4.46 9.91 -2.66
C LEU A 281 -3.60 10.47 -3.79
N TYR A 282 -2.39 9.94 -3.99
CA TYR A 282 -1.52 10.35 -5.10
C TYR A 282 -2.21 10.14 -6.45
N LEU A 283 -2.81 8.97 -6.66
CA LEU A 283 -3.50 8.65 -7.91
C LEU A 283 -4.73 9.52 -8.11
N THR A 284 -5.50 9.77 -7.05
CA THR A 284 -6.67 10.66 -7.11
C THR A 284 -6.26 12.09 -7.45
N VAL A 285 -5.18 12.60 -6.86
CA VAL A 285 -4.63 13.93 -7.19
C VAL A 285 -4.20 13.98 -8.66
N ARG A 286 -3.50 12.94 -9.15
CA ARG A 286 -3.12 12.85 -10.56
C ARG A 286 -4.33 12.85 -11.49
N THR A 287 -5.41 12.14 -11.13
CA THR A 287 -6.68 12.19 -11.86
C THR A 287 -7.28 13.58 -11.82
N VAL A 288 -7.31 14.26 -10.67
CA VAL A 288 -7.81 15.65 -10.59
C VAL A 288 -7.01 16.58 -11.49
N VAL A 289 -5.68 16.50 -11.49
CA VAL A 289 -4.82 17.30 -12.37
C VAL A 289 -5.15 17.01 -13.84
N TRP A 290 -5.32 15.75 -14.23
CA TRP A 290 -5.75 15.38 -15.58
C TRP A 290 -7.07 16.04 -15.98
N LEU A 291 -8.08 15.97 -15.11
CA LEU A 291 -9.40 16.54 -15.36
C LEU A 291 -9.33 18.06 -15.49
N THR A 292 -8.41 18.72 -14.77
CA THR A 292 -8.14 20.16 -14.90
C THR A 292 -7.47 20.48 -16.24
N VAL A 293 -6.42 19.74 -16.60
CA VAL A 293 -5.66 19.96 -17.83
C VAL A 293 -6.51 19.72 -19.08
N THR A 294 -7.43 18.75 -19.03
CA THR A 294 -8.33 18.40 -20.14
C THR A 294 -9.61 19.25 -20.21
N ASP A 295 -9.74 20.26 -19.34
CA ASP A 295 -10.94 21.11 -19.21
C ASP A 295 -12.25 20.31 -18.94
N PHE A 296 -12.10 19.10 -18.43
CA PHE A 296 -13.20 18.16 -18.21
C PHE A 296 -14.12 18.63 -17.08
N PHE A 297 -13.62 19.41 -16.11
CA PHE A 297 -14.44 19.98 -15.04
C PHE A 297 -15.59 20.84 -15.58
N ASN A 298 -15.34 21.63 -16.63
CA ASN A 298 -16.37 22.49 -17.22
C ASN A 298 -17.46 21.69 -17.93
N HIS A 299 -17.09 20.59 -18.58
CA HIS A 299 -18.01 19.74 -19.35
C HIS A 299 -18.74 18.71 -18.46
N SER A 300 -18.17 18.36 -17.31
CA SER A 300 -18.72 17.32 -16.42
C SER A 300 -20.04 17.68 -15.78
N PHE A 301 -20.30 18.96 -15.51
CA PHE A 301 -21.55 19.39 -14.88
C PHE A 301 -22.74 19.40 -15.85
N GLU A 302 -22.48 19.23 -17.16
CA GLU A 302 -23.53 19.20 -18.18
C GLU A 302 -24.27 17.86 -18.21
N THR A 303 -23.70 16.80 -17.64
CA THR A 303 -24.30 15.46 -17.60
C THR A 303 -24.40 14.91 -16.17
N PRO A 304 -25.45 14.13 -15.84
CA PRO A 304 -25.57 13.51 -14.52
C PRO A 304 -24.42 12.54 -14.23
N ASP A 305 -23.89 11.88 -15.27
CA ASP A 305 -22.77 10.95 -15.15
C ASP A 305 -21.46 11.68 -14.84
N GLY A 306 -21.20 12.82 -15.49
CA GLY A 306 -20.04 13.67 -15.18
C GLY A 306 -20.11 14.23 -13.76
N ALA A 307 -21.29 14.69 -13.33
CA ALA A 307 -21.49 15.18 -11.96
C ALA A 307 -21.25 14.08 -10.90
N LEU A 308 -21.72 12.85 -11.14
CA LEU A 308 -21.53 11.72 -10.23
C LEU A 308 -20.07 11.25 -10.20
N SER A 309 -19.37 11.30 -11.34
CA SER A 309 -17.94 11.03 -11.44
C SER A 309 -17.11 12.04 -10.64
N MET A 310 -17.46 13.33 -10.73
CA MET A 310 -16.86 14.40 -9.95
C MET A 310 -17.11 14.24 -8.44
N ALA A 311 -18.35 13.94 -8.04
CA ALA A 311 -18.69 13.67 -6.65
C ALA A 311 -17.90 12.47 -6.09
N THR A 312 -17.74 11.41 -6.89
CA THR A 312 -16.95 10.22 -6.51
C THR A 312 -15.47 10.56 -6.34
N THR A 313 -14.91 11.38 -7.24
CA THR A 313 -13.52 11.82 -7.19
C THR A 313 -13.27 12.73 -5.98
N ALA A 314 -14.16 13.68 -5.71
CA ALA A 314 -14.11 14.56 -4.55
C ALA A 314 -14.22 13.75 -3.24
N TYR A 315 -15.13 12.76 -3.20
CA TYR A 315 -15.23 11.84 -2.08
C TYR A 315 -13.95 11.04 -1.88
N GLY A 316 -13.35 10.51 -2.95
CA GLY A 316 -12.07 9.79 -2.89
C GLY A 316 -10.96 10.64 -2.26
N LEU A 317 -10.85 11.91 -2.68
CA LEU A 317 -9.85 12.84 -2.15
C LEU A 317 -10.09 13.13 -0.66
N ALA A 318 -11.33 13.44 -0.27
CA ALA A 318 -11.70 13.70 1.13
C ALA A 318 -11.53 12.45 2.01
N ALA A 319 -11.90 11.28 1.52
CA ALA A 319 -11.77 10.01 2.23
C ALA A 319 -10.28 9.66 2.46
N MET A 320 -9.45 9.71 1.42
CA MET A 320 -8.03 9.32 1.54
C MET A 320 -7.23 10.31 2.40
N THR A 321 -7.47 11.62 2.25
CA THR A 321 -6.88 12.63 3.15
C THR A 321 -7.31 12.40 4.59
N SER A 322 -8.60 12.14 4.84
CA SER A 322 -9.09 11.82 6.19
C SER A 322 -8.44 10.57 6.75
N VAL A 323 -8.31 9.49 5.98
CA VAL A 323 -7.65 8.25 6.42
C VAL A 323 -6.18 8.53 6.77
N VAL A 324 -5.45 9.27 5.94
CA VAL A 324 -4.06 9.66 6.19
C VAL A 324 -3.95 10.48 7.48
N VAL A 325 -4.78 11.51 7.66
CA VAL A 325 -4.75 12.37 8.86
C VAL A 325 -5.10 11.57 10.12
N LEU A 326 -6.17 10.77 10.08
CA LEU A 326 -6.60 9.96 11.22
C LEU A 326 -5.59 8.86 11.57
N ALA A 327 -4.94 8.28 10.56
CA ALA A 327 -3.90 7.29 10.76
C ALA A 327 -2.54 7.92 11.09
N MET A 328 -2.29 9.21 10.83
CA MET A 328 -1.10 9.92 11.30
C MET A 328 -1.27 10.51 12.70
N GLY A 329 -2.51 10.78 13.14
CA GLY A 329 -2.84 11.34 14.45
C GLY A 329 -2.00 10.77 15.58
N ARG A 330 -1.13 11.60 16.15
CA ARG A 330 -0.38 11.31 17.37
C ARG A 330 -1.39 11.25 18.51
N VAL A 331 -1.27 10.22 19.35
CA VAL A 331 -1.77 10.25 20.72
C VAL A 331 -0.83 11.18 21.50
N GLY A 332 -0.85 12.47 21.19
CA GLY A 332 -0.16 13.50 21.95
C GLY A 332 -1.02 13.83 23.15
N GLY A 333 -0.48 13.62 24.35
CA GLY A 333 -1.11 13.94 25.62
C GLY A 333 -1.47 15.42 25.71
N GLY A 334 -2.58 15.67 26.41
CA GLY A 334 -3.11 17.00 26.63
C GLY A 334 -4.50 16.94 27.25
N GLU A 335 -4.69 16.07 28.24
CA GLU A 335 -5.77 16.12 29.23
C GLU A 335 -5.18 15.54 30.52
N ASP A 336 -4.16 16.22 31.05
CA ASP A 336 -3.66 16.09 32.42
C ASP A 336 -2.95 17.42 32.75
N ALA A 337 -3.72 18.50 32.77
CA ALA A 337 -3.38 19.76 33.46
C ALA A 337 -4.66 20.60 33.55
N GLU A 338 -5.30 20.48 34.71
CA GLU A 338 -6.33 21.36 35.32
C GLU A 338 -7.71 21.51 34.66
#